data_AF-A0A7V1U504-F1
#
_entry.id   AF-A0A7V1U504-F1
#
_cell.length_a   1.000
_cell.length_b   1.000
_cell.length_c   1.000
_cell.angle_alpha   90.00
_cell.angle_beta   90.00
_cell.angle_gamma   90.00
#
_symmetry.space_group_name_H-M   'P 1'
#
loop_
_entity.id
_entity.type
_entity.pdbx_description
1 polymer ?
#
loop_
_entity_poly.entity_id
_entity_poly.type
_entity_poly.pdbx_seq_one_letter_code
_entity_poly.pdbx_strand_id
1 'polypeptide(L)' 'MRPIANPPPHLYTTVGLDRAAARRRDPAWLAERRRDPLTRVVALDDLQLLVVDRPTGPDPFPLDPATLGGAVPESAV' A
#
# COMPACT_ATOMS: atom_id res chain seq x y z
N MET A 1 -3.53 -14.04 -32.28
CA MET A 1 -3.64 -13.57 -30.88
C MET A 1 -2.32 -12.96 -30.46
N ARG A 2 -2.30 -11.75 -29.87
CA ARG A 2 -1.10 -11.21 -29.23
C ARG A 2 -0.86 -11.96 -27.91
N PRO A 3 0.39 -12.33 -27.56
CA PRO A 3 0.67 -12.98 -26.28
C PRO A 3 0.30 -12.04 -25.13
N ILE A 4 -0.36 -12.57 -24.11
CA ILE A 4 -0.66 -11.84 -22.86
C ILE A 4 0.69 -11.54 -22.22
N ALA A 5 1.01 -10.26 -22.04
CA ALA A 5 2.13 -9.87 -21.21
C ALA A 5 1.86 -10.35 -19.78
N ASN A 6 2.67 -11.30 -19.30
CA ASN A 6 2.57 -11.98 -18.01
C ASN A 6 1.33 -12.89 -17.82
N PRO A 7 1.31 -14.11 -18.41
CA PRO A 7 0.24 -15.06 -18.17
C PRO A 7 0.31 -15.65 -16.73
N PRO A 8 -0.83 -16.06 -16.15
CA PRO A 8 -0.88 -16.60 -14.80
C PRO A 8 -0.10 -17.92 -14.64
N PRO A 9 0.30 -18.29 -13.40
CA PRO A 9 -0.02 -17.59 -12.15
C PRO A 9 0.93 -16.43 -11.85
N HIS A 10 0.37 -15.28 -11.45
CA HIS A 10 1.17 -14.15 -10.96
C HIS A 10 1.68 -14.44 -9.56
N LEU A 11 2.98 -14.74 -9.44
CA LEU A 11 3.64 -14.86 -8.15
C LEU A 11 4.13 -13.49 -7.71
N TYR A 12 3.44 -12.95 -6.72
CA TYR A 12 3.94 -11.83 -5.95
C TYR A 12 4.68 -12.44 -4.73
N THR A 13 5.93 -12.03 -4.46
CA THR A 13 6.67 -12.38 -3.23
C THR A 13 7.10 -11.11 -2.48
N THR A 14 7.38 -11.19 -1.19
CA THR A 14 7.93 -10.08 -0.40
C THR A 14 8.81 -10.66 0.71
N VAL A 15 9.88 -9.95 1.09
CA VAL A 15 10.75 -10.34 2.20
C VAL A 15 10.33 -9.53 3.43
N GLY A 16 10.11 -10.22 4.55
CA GLY A 16 9.84 -9.56 5.84
C GLY A 16 8.39 -9.17 6.10
N LEU A 17 7.45 -9.45 5.19
CA LEU A 17 6.01 -9.23 5.41
C LEU A 17 5.19 -10.49 5.11
N ASP A 18 4.28 -10.84 6.02
CA ASP A 18 3.21 -11.79 5.70
C ASP A 18 2.18 -11.11 4.79
N ARG A 19 1.87 -11.77 3.67
CA ARG A 19 0.89 -11.33 2.68
C ARG A 19 -0.55 -11.48 3.14
N ALA A 20 -0.77 -12.16 4.26
CA ALA A 20 -2.07 -12.43 4.87
C ALA A 20 -3.10 -12.93 3.84
N ALA A 21 -2.68 -13.82 2.93
CA ALA A 21 -3.48 -14.19 1.76
C ALA A 21 -4.85 -14.79 2.14
N ALA A 22 -4.90 -15.53 3.26
CA ALA A 22 -6.14 -16.10 3.81
C ALA A 22 -7.14 -15.05 4.30
N ARG A 23 -6.70 -13.82 4.61
CA ARG A 23 -7.55 -12.74 5.13
C ARG A 23 -8.12 -11.82 4.05
N ARG A 24 -7.74 -12.00 2.78
CA ARG A 24 -8.18 -11.12 1.67
C ARG A 24 -9.69 -11.05 1.47
N ARG A 25 -10.42 -12.08 1.91
CA ARG A 25 -11.88 -12.18 1.79
C ARG A 25 -12.60 -12.06 3.15
N ASP A 26 -11.89 -11.66 4.19
CA ASP A 26 -12.42 -11.49 5.54
C ASP A 26 -12.78 -10.00 5.75
N PRO A 27 -14.05 -9.60 5.57
CA PRO A 27 -14.43 -8.19 5.66
C PRO A 27 -14.27 -7.62 7.08
N ALA A 28 -14.43 -8.46 8.12
CA ALA A 28 -14.27 -8.02 9.51
C ALA A 28 -12.81 -7.68 9.81
N TRP A 29 -11.90 -8.58 9.42
CA TRP A 29 -10.46 -8.35 9.55
C TRP A 29 -10.01 -7.11 8.76
N LEU A 30 -10.48 -6.94 7.52
CA LEU A 30 -10.14 -5.77 6.71
C LEU A 30 -10.64 -4.46 7.34
N ALA A 31 -11.87 -4.44 7.85
CA ALA A 31 -12.43 -3.26 8.51
C ALA A 31 -11.68 -2.91 9.80
N GLU A 32 -11.26 -3.92 10.57
CA GLU A 32 -10.44 -3.72 11.76
C GLU A 32 -9.08 -3.13 11.41
N ARG A 33 -8.36 -3.72 10.45
CA ARG A 33 -7.04 -3.23 10.02
C ARG A 33 -7.08 -1.80 9.48
N ARG A 34 -8.16 -1.40 8.79
CA ARG A 34 -8.32 -0.01 8.31
C ARG A 34 -8.46 1.02 9.43
N ARG A 35 -8.84 0.60 10.65
CA ARG A 35 -8.95 1.50 11.81
C ARG A 35 -7.72 1.44 12.72
N ASP A 36 -6.81 0.51 12.48
CA ASP A 36 -5.60 0.32 13.27
C ASP A 36 -4.59 1.45 12.98
N PRO A 37 -4.18 2.27 13.98
CA PRO A 37 -3.20 3.34 13.78
C PRO A 37 -1.80 2.83 13.42
N LEU A 38 -1.52 1.53 13.56
CA LEU A 38 -0.28 0.91 13.12
C LEU A 38 -0.32 0.47 11.66
N THR A 39 -1.49 0.46 11.02
CA THR A 39 -1.56 0.21 9.58
C THR A 39 -0.86 1.32 8.82
N ARG A 40 -0.11 0.95 7.79
CA ARG A 40 0.54 1.86 6.85
C ARG A 40 -0.03 1.65 5.46
N VAL A 41 -0.16 2.74 4.72
CA VAL A 41 -0.72 2.72 3.37
C VAL A 41 0.33 3.23 2.39
N VAL A 42 0.33 2.66 1.20
CA VAL A 42 1.22 3.05 0.11
C VAL A 42 0.35 3.67 -0.97
N ALA A 43 0.61 4.93 -1.30
CA ALA A 43 -0.06 5.61 -2.40
C ALA A 43 0.68 5.36 -3.72
N LEU A 44 -0.08 5.09 -4.78
CA LEU A 44 0.44 4.90 -6.12
C LEU A 44 -0.31 5.76 -7.13
N ASP A 45 0.43 6.33 -8.08
CA ASP A 45 -0.09 6.97 -9.29
C ASP A 45 0.73 6.45 -10.49
N ASP A 46 0.07 5.95 -11.54
CA ASP A 46 0.73 5.28 -12.68
C ASP A 46 1.85 4.27 -12.29
N LEU A 47 1.57 3.47 -11.24
CA LEU A 47 2.51 2.50 -10.64
C LEU A 47 3.80 3.11 -10.05
N GLN A 48 3.89 4.43 -9.96
CA GLN A 48 4.92 5.14 -9.20
C GLN A 48 4.49 5.25 -7.74
N LEU A 49 5.45 5.15 -6.83
CA LEU A 49 5.21 5.25 -5.38
C LEU A 49 5.33 6.71 -4.94
N LEU A 50 4.41 7.16 -4.08
CA LEU A 50 4.63 8.39 -3.32
C LEU A 50 5.72 8.13 -2.26
N VAL A 51 6.80 8.90 -2.34
CA VAL A 51 7.92 8.85 -1.39
C VAL A 51 8.25 10.27 -0.95
N VAL A 52 8.36 10.48 0.35
CA VAL A 52 8.79 11.77 0.92
C VAL A 52 10.19 11.65 1.50
N ASP A 53 11.00 12.69 1.36
CA ASP A 53 12.30 12.74 2.00
C ASP A 53 12.16 13.07 3.49
N ARG A 54 12.77 12.24 4.35
CA ARG A 54 12.91 12.50 5.79
C ARG A 54 14.38 12.55 6.19
N PRO A 55 14.72 13.12 7.36
CA PRO A 55 16.10 13.10 7.87
C PRO A 55 16.70 11.68 7.99
N THR A 56 15.87 10.65 8.13
CA THR A 56 16.29 9.25 8.22
C THR A 56 16.38 8.54 6.85
N GLY A 57 16.04 9.23 5.76
CA GLY A 57 15.97 8.68 4.41
C GLY A 57 14.56 8.77 3.79
N PRO A 58 14.40 8.26 2.56
CA PRO A 58 13.12 8.24 1.86
C PRO A 58 12.08 7.38 2.59
N ASP A 59 10.88 7.91 2.76
CA ASP A 59 9.76 7.23 3.42
C ASP A 59 8.60 6.99 2.44
N PRO A 60 8.28 5.72 2.11
CA PRO A 60 7.15 5.37 1.24
C PRO A 60 5.82 5.22 2.02
N PHE A 61 5.81 5.50 3.32
CA PHE A 61 4.62 5.44 4.17
C PHE A 61 4.25 6.79 4.81
N PRO A 62 4.17 7.90 4.04
CA PRO A 62 3.84 9.21 4.60
C PRO A 62 2.38 9.31 5.08
N LEU A 63 1.53 8.35 4.71
CA LEU A 63 0.09 8.35 4.96
C LEU A 63 -0.31 7.22 5.92
N ASP A 64 -1.37 7.48 6.69
CA ASP A 64 -2.09 6.47 7.46
C ASP A 64 -3.53 6.30 6.92
N PRO A 65 -4.24 5.22 7.28
CA PRO A 65 -5.61 4.99 6.80
C PRO A 65 -6.60 6.12 7.11
N ALA A 66 -6.40 6.88 8.18
CA ALA A 66 -7.31 7.96 8.58
C ALA A 66 -7.15 9.19 7.68
N THR A 67 -5.98 9.37 7.05
CA THR A 67 -5.71 10.47 6.11
C THR A 67 -6.20 10.20 4.67
N LEU A 68 -6.57 8.95 4.34
CA LEU A 68 -7.01 8.59 3.00
C LEU A 68 -8.32 9.29 2.60
N GLY A 69 -8.33 9.89 1.41
CA GLY A 69 -9.49 10.62 0.88
C GLY A 69 -9.64 12.05 1.44
N GLY A 70 -8.73 12.48 2.32
CA GLY A 70 -8.60 13.87 2.75
C GLY A 70 -7.75 14.69 1.77
N ALA A 71 -7.65 16.00 2.02
CA ALA A 71 -6.70 16.85 1.31
C ALA A 71 -5.26 16.40 1.63
N VAL A 72 -4.43 16.26 0.60
CA VAL A 72 -2.99 15.99 0.78
C VAL A 72 -2.35 17.24 1.40
N PRO A 73 -1.66 17.15 2.56
CA PRO A 73 -0.98 18.30 3.14
C PRO A 73 0.07 18.85 2.18
N GLU A 74 0.14 20.18 2.01
CA GLU A 74 1.16 20.82 1.16
C GLU A 74 2.59 20.42 1.55
N SER A 75 2.82 20.11 2.83
CA SER A 75 4.11 19.64 3.34
C SER A 75 4.51 18.23 2.88
N ALA A 76 3.64 17.53 2.13
CA ALA A 76 3.90 16.19 1.59
C ALA A 76 4.17 16.20 0.07
N VAL A 77 4.23 17.38 -0.55
CA VAL A 77 4.58 17.61 -1.96
C VAL A 77 5.94 18.29 -2.06
#